data_AF-A0A4R9C2Y2-F1
#
_entry.id   AF-A0A4R9C2Y2-F1
#
_cell.length_a   1.000
_cell.length_b   1.000
_cell.length_c   1.000
_cell.angle_alpha   90.00
_cell.angle_beta   90.00
_cell.angle_gamma   90.00
#
_symmetry.space_group_name_H-M   'P 1'
#
loop_
_entity.id
_entity.type
_entity.pdbx_description
1 polymer ?
#
loop_
_entity_poly.entity_id
_entity_poly.type
_entity_poly.pdbx_seq_one_letter_code
_entity_poly.pdbx_strand_id
1 'polypeptide(L)'
;MDKEDILNKFKIENSLGDVRENYVSVKSYSYGIIFSTVTFLLIFIISLVKNLDYTTASLMFVSIIIGNSTYKYFKERKNMKFLQKIFYICFIIGGSILYISYLIKIVG
;
A
#
# COMPACT_ATOMS: atom_id res chain seq x y z
N MET A 1 26.42 -28.82 -23.51
CA MET A 1 25.26 -27.92 -23.33
C MET A 1 25.78 -26.53 -23.57
N ASP A 2 25.34 -25.89 -24.65
CA ASP A 2 25.94 -24.63 -25.11
C ASP A 2 25.59 -23.48 -24.17
N LYS A 3 26.52 -22.52 -24.03
CA LYS A 3 26.38 -21.39 -23.11
C LYS A 3 25.15 -20.54 -23.41
N GLU A 4 24.77 -20.47 -24.69
CA GLU A 4 23.62 -19.73 -25.19
C GLU A 4 22.29 -20.41 -24.86
N ASP A 5 22.24 -21.74 -24.89
CA ASP A 5 21.06 -22.52 -24.49
C ASP A 5 20.78 -22.37 -22.99
N ILE A 6 21.84 -22.34 -22.19
CA ILE A 6 21.76 -22.08 -20.75
C ILE A 6 21.20 -20.66 -20.50
N LEU A 7 21.75 -19.66 -21.20
CA LEU A 7 21.34 -18.27 -21.03
C LEU A 7 19.88 -18.03 -21.45
N ASN A 8 19.43 -18.68 -22.52
CA ASN A 8 18.05 -18.59 -23.00
C ASN A 8 17.07 -19.29 -22.06
N LYS A 9 17.46 -20.45 -21.51
CA LYS A 9 16.64 -21.15 -20.51
C LYS A 9 16.48 -20.34 -19.23
N PHE A 10 17.56 -19.73 -18.73
CA PHE A 10 17.50 -18.81 -17.58
C PHE A 10 16.76 -17.51 -17.86
N LYS A 11 16.82 -16.95 -19.07
CA LYS A 11 16.01 -15.78 -19.45
C LYS A 11 14.52 -16.09 -19.46
N ILE A 12 14.13 -17.26 -19.96
CA ILE A 12 12.74 -17.71 -19.97
C ILE A 12 12.26 -17.96 -18.54
N GLU A 13 13.06 -18.65 -17.71
CA GLU A 13 12.77 -18.87 -16.29
C GLU A 13 12.70 -17.57 -15.47
N ASN A 14 13.63 -16.62 -15.68
CA ASN A 14 13.57 -15.30 -15.05
C ASN A 14 12.35 -14.50 -15.51
N SER A 15 11.98 -14.56 -16.79
CA SER A 15 10.80 -13.84 -17.29
C SER A 15 9.50 -14.34 -16.66
N LEU A 16 9.41 -15.63 -16.35
CA LEU A 16 8.25 -16.25 -15.71
C LEU A 16 8.26 -16.06 -14.19
N GLY A 17 9.43 -16.08 -13.56
CA GLY A 17 9.64 -15.80 -12.14
C GLY A 17 9.27 -14.36 -11.79
N ASP A 18 9.81 -13.38 -12.53
CA ASP A 18 9.56 -11.95 -12.29
C ASP A 18 8.07 -11.60 -12.41
N VAL A 19 7.37 -12.14 -13.41
CA VAL A 19 5.95 -11.82 -13.61
C VAL A 19 5.08 -12.45 -12.52
N ARG A 20 5.35 -13.71 -12.13
CA ARG A 20 4.59 -14.40 -11.09
C ARG A 20 4.85 -13.80 -9.71
N GLU A 21 6.10 -13.49 -9.38
CA GLU A 21 6.48 -12.87 -8.11
C GLU A 21 5.93 -11.45 -7.99
N ASN A 22 5.95 -10.69 -9.09
CA ASN A 22 5.31 -9.38 -9.14
C ASN A 22 3.78 -9.47 -8.98
N TYR A 23 3.13 -10.47 -9.57
CA TYR A 23 1.70 -10.73 -9.37
C TYR A 23 1.37 -11.10 -7.91
N VAL A 24 2.12 -12.04 -7.33
CA VAL A 24 1.93 -12.50 -5.95
C VAL A 24 2.18 -11.37 -4.96
N SER A 25 3.22 -10.55 -5.15
CA SER A 25 3.48 -9.40 -4.29
C SER A 25 2.36 -8.38 -4.34
N VAL A 26 1.89 -7.98 -5.52
CA VAL A 26 0.77 -7.02 -5.68
C VAL A 26 -0.52 -7.53 -5.04
N LYS A 27 -0.83 -8.82 -5.19
CA LYS A 27 -1.98 -9.44 -4.51
C LYS A 27 -1.80 -9.45 -2.99
N SER A 28 -0.61 -9.81 -2.51
CA SER A 28 -0.30 -9.86 -1.08
C SER A 28 -0.43 -8.47 -0.44
N TYR A 29 0.04 -7.41 -1.08
CA TYR A 29 -0.19 -6.03 -0.63
C TYR A 29 -1.68 -5.69 -0.55
N SER A 30 -2.45 -6.11 -1.56
CA SER A 30 -3.90 -5.86 -1.59
C SER A 30 -4.63 -6.57 -0.44
N TYR A 31 -4.29 -7.83 -0.16
CA TYR A 31 -4.82 -8.55 1.01
C TYR A 31 -4.39 -7.93 2.33
N GLY A 32 -3.14 -7.44 2.43
CA GLY A 32 -2.65 -6.73 3.61
C GLY A 32 -3.46 -5.48 3.94
N ILE A 33 -3.85 -4.69 2.92
CA ILE A 33 -4.72 -3.51 3.10
C ILE A 33 -6.12 -3.93 3.56
N ILE A 34 -6.70 -4.95 2.93
CA ILE A 34 -8.03 -5.46 3.30
C ILE A 34 -8.02 -5.88 4.77
N PHE A 35 -7.03 -6.67 5.17
CA PHE A 35 -6.87 -7.13 6.55
C PHE A 35 -6.67 -5.95 7.53
N SER A 36 -5.82 -4.99 7.17
CA SER A 36 -5.60 -3.78 7.98
C SER A 36 -6.88 -2.95 8.14
N THR A 37 -7.69 -2.87 7.08
CA THR A 37 -8.99 -2.16 7.09
C THR A 37 -9.98 -2.85 8.01
N VAL A 38 -10.12 -4.18 7.91
CA VAL A 38 -11.00 -4.95 8.80
C VAL A 38 -10.54 -4.81 10.26
N THR A 39 -9.23 -4.91 10.50
CA THR A 39 -8.66 -4.76 11.85
C THR A 39 -8.91 -3.36 12.41
N PHE A 40 -8.70 -2.31 11.62
CA PHE A 40 -8.99 -0.94 12.03
C PHE A 40 -10.48 -0.75 12.36
N LEU A 41 -11.39 -1.30 11.55
CA LEU A 41 -12.83 -1.24 11.84
C LEU A 41 -13.18 -1.92 13.17
N LEU A 42 -12.59 -3.08 13.47
CA LEU A 42 -12.79 -3.76 14.74
C LEU A 42 -12.29 -2.90 15.91
N ILE A 43 -11.07 -2.35 15.81
CA ILE A 43 -10.52 -1.46 16.85
C ILE A 43 -11.42 -0.24 17.02
N PHE A 44 -11.82 0.40 15.93
CA PHE A 44 -12.68 1.58 15.95
C PHE A 44 -14.02 1.31 16.63
N ILE A 45 -14.71 0.21 16.28
CA ILE A 45 -15.99 -0.17 16.90
C ILE A 45 -15.79 -0.45 18.39
N ILE A 46 -14.77 -1.23 18.77
CA ILE A 46 -14.49 -1.54 20.18
C ILE A 46 -14.18 -0.26 20.97
N SER A 47 -13.38 0.64 20.39
CA SER A 47 -13.03 1.92 21.00
C SER A 47 -14.24 2.82 21.20
N LEU A 48 -15.18 2.86 20.24
CA LEU A 48 -16.43 3.59 20.41
C LEU A 48 -17.31 3.01 21.52
N VAL A 49 -17.46 1.68 21.57
CA VAL A 49 -18.29 1.01 22.59
C VAL A 49 -17.69 1.16 23.99
N LYS A 50 -16.35 1.13 24.11
CA LYS A 50 -15.65 1.19 25.39
C LYS A 50 -15.12 2.58 25.76
N ASN A 51 -15.41 3.61 24.98
CA ASN A 51 -14.86 4.96 25.12
C ASN A 51 -13.32 4.98 25.25
N LEU A 52 -12.63 4.16 24.45
CA LEU A 52 -11.17 4.12 24.40
C LEU A 52 -10.65 5.08 23.34
N ASP A 53 -9.47 5.64 23.58
CA ASP A 53 -8.77 6.40 22.54
C ASP A 53 -8.37 5.47 21.38
N TYR A 54 -8.65 5.92 20.16
CA TYR A 54 -8.32 5.22 18.92
C TYR A 54 -7.41 6.07 18.01
N THR A 55 -6.83 7.16 18.54
CA THR A 55 -5.99 8.10 17.81
C THR A 55 -4.74 7.40 17.23
N THR A 56 -4.05 6.58 18.02
CA THR A 56 -2.88 5.82 17.55
C THR A 56 -3.26 4.81 16.46
N ALA A 57 -4.37 4.10 16.62
CA ALA A 57 -4.86 3.16 15.61
C ALA A 57 -5.24 3.87 14.30
N SER A 58 -5.84 5.06 14.40
CA SER A 58 -6.16 5.91 13.25
C SER A 58 -4.91 6.38 12.52
N LEU A 59 -3.90 6.84 13.28
CA LEU A 59 -2.61 7.24 12.73
C LEU A 59 -1.97 6.08 11.95
N MET A 60 -1.89 4.89 12.56
CA MET A 60 -1.32 3.70 11.92
C MET A 60 -2.09 3.32 10.65
N PHE A 61 -3.42 3.34 10.69
CA PHE A 61 -4.24 3.03 9.52
C PHE A 61 -4.02 4.02 8.38
N VAL A 62 -3.99 5.32 8.68
CA VAL A 62 -3.69 6.37 7.71
C VAL A 62 -2.29 6.18 7.11
N SER A 63 -1.28 5.84 7.91
CA SER A 63 0.08 5.54 7.42
C SER A 63 0.10 4.38 6.45
N ILE A 64 -0.62 3.28 6.74
CA ILE A 64 -0.71 2.11 5.85
C ILE A 64 -1.32 2.50 4.50
N ILE A 65 -2.42 3.25 4.54
CA ILE A 65 -3.14 3.70 3.34
C ILE A 65 -2.27 4.63 2.48
N ILE A 66 -1.60 5.61 3.08
CA ILE A 66 -0.69 6.52 2.36
C ILE A 66 0.50 5.76 1.79
N GLY A 67 1.15 4.91 2.59
CA GLY A 67 2.31 4.14 2.18
C GLY A 67 1.98 3.26 0.97
N ASN A 68 0.85 2.56 1.01
CA ASN A 68 0.42 1.73 -0.10
C ASN A 68 0.03 2.55 -1.35
N SER A 69 -0.73 3.63 -1.19
CA SER A 69 -1.09 4.51 -2.31
C SER A 69 0.14 5.12 -2.97
N THR A 70 1.15 5.47 -2.17
CA THR A 70 2.45 5.97 -2.63
C THR A 70 3.20 4.90 -3.41
N TYR A 71 3.29 3.68 -2.87
CA TYR A 71 3.91 2.55 -3.56
C TYR A 71 3.24 2.26 -4.91
N LYS A 72 1.91 2.15 -4.94
CA LYS A 72 1.13 1.92 -6.17
C LYS A 72 1.35 3.02 -7.18
N TYR A 73 1.32 4.28 -6.74
CA TYR A 73 1.59 5.42 -7.62
C TYR A 73 2.98 5.31 -8.26
N PHE A 74 4.05 5.08 -7.49
CA PHE A 74 5.39 4.99 -8.06
C PHE A 74 5.59 3.78 -8.99
N LYS A 75 4.96 2.64 -8.67
CA LYS A 75 5.06 1.42 -9.47
C LYS A 75 4.30 1.52 -10.79
N GLU A 76 3.09 2.08 -10.76
CA GLU A 76 2.16 2.05 -11.90
C GLU A 76 2.04 3.39 -12.63
N ARG A 77 2.66 4.49 -12.16
CA ARG A 77 2.53 5.83 -12.76
C ARG A 77 2.77 5.89 -14.26
N LYS A 78 3.62 5.03 -14.84
CA LYS A 78 3.87 5.03 -16.29
C LYS A 78 2.65 4.60 -17.09
N ASN A 79 1.80 3.74 -16.51
CA ASN A 79 0.63 3.15 -17.16
C ASN A 79 -0.69 3.84 -16.76
N MET A 80 -0.66 4.76 -15.79
CA MET A 80 -1.84 5.48 -15.32
C MET A 80 -2.28 6.59 -16.28
N LYS A 81 -3.59 6.74 -16.47
CA LYS A 81 -4.20 7.91 -17.14
C LYS A 81 -3.94 9.19 -16.34
N PHE A 82 -3.95 10.34 -17.00
CA PHE A 82 -3.67 11.64 -16.36
C PHE A 82 -4.58 11.93 -15.15
N LEU A 83 -5.89 11.72 -15.28
CA LEU A 83 -6.84 11.89 -14.18
C LEU A 83 -6.56 10.97 -12.99
N GLN A 84 -6.16 9.71 -13.24
CA GLN A 84 -5.79 8.78 -12.18
C GLN A 84 -4.54 9.25 -11.43
N LYS A 85 -3.55 9.78 -12.13
CA LYS A 85 -2.34 10.35 -11.51
C LYS A 85 -2.70 11.50 -10.57
N ILE A 86 -3.52 12.43 -11.03
CA ILE A 86 -3.98 13.55 -10.20
C ILE A 86 -4.69 13.04 -8.96
N PHE A 87 -5.60 12.08 -9.12
CA PHE A 87 -6.31 11.48 -7.98
C PHE A 87 -5.35 10.88 -6.95
N TYR A 88 -4.37 10.10 -7.38
CA TYR A 88 -3.35 9.54 -6.48
C TYR A 88 -2.53 10.62 -5.78
N ILE A 89 -2.10 11.66 -6.50
CA ILE A 89 -1.34 12.77 -5.93
C ILE A 89 -2.18 13.50 -4.87
N CYS A 90 -3.42 13.87 -5.20
CA CYS A 90 -4.34 14.52 -4.27
C CYS A 90 -4.59 13.65 -3.03
N PHE A 91 -4.76 12.33 -3.22
CA PHE A 91 -4.97 11.39 -2.14
C PHE A 91 -3.74 11.27 -1.23
N ILE A 92 -2.54 11.20 -1.79
CA ILE A 92 -1.28 11.15 -1.03
C ILE A 92 -1.08 12.44 -0.23
N ILE A 93 -1.29 13.61 -0.86
CA ILE A 93 -1.15 14.92 -0.19
C ILE A 93 -2.19 15.07 0.92
N GLY A 94 -3.47 14.82 0.61
CA GLY A 94 -4.56 14.90 1.60
C GLY A 94 -4.38 13.94 2.77
N GLY A 95 -3.97 12.70 2.48
CA GLY A 95 -3.62 11.73 3.50
C GLY A 95 -2.45 12.20 4.37
N SER A 96 -1.40 12.75 3.76
CA SER A 96 -0.22 13.25 4.50
C SER A 96 -0.58 14.41 5.43
N ILE A 97 -1.47 15.31 5.02
CA ILE A 97 -2.01 16.38 5.87
C ILE A 97 -2.77 15.78 7.08
N LEU A 98 -3.63 14.78 6.84
CA LEU A 98 -4.32 14.08 7.92
C LEU A 98 -3.34 13.40 8.89
N TYR A 99 -2.31 12.74 8.37
CA TYR A 99 -1.27 12.12 9.18
C TYR A 99 -0.56 13.13 10.09
N ILE A 100 -0.17 14.29 9.54
CA ILE A 100 0.42 15.38 10.32
C ILE A 100 -0.56 15.90 11.38
N SER A 101 -1.84 16.05 11.05
CA SER A 101 -2.87 16.46 12.01
C SER A 101 -2.98 15.48 13.19
N TYR A 102 -2.95 14.17 12.92
CA TYR A 102 -2.94 13.15 13.98
C TYR A 102 -1.66 13.20 14.81
N LEU A 103 -0.49 13.41 14.21
CA LEU A 103 0.76 13.58 14.97
C LEU A 103 0.71 14.77 15.91
N ILE A 104 0.20 15.92 15.44
CA ILE A 104 0.04 17.11 16.27
C ILE A 104 -0.86 16.83 17.47
N LYS A 105 -1.98 16.11 17.27
CA LYS A 105 -2.89 15.71 18.36
C LYS A 105 -2.29 14.77 19.39
N ILE A 106 -1.28 13.99 19.02
CA ILE A 106 -0.63 13.04 19.93
C ILE A 106 0.50 13.72 20.71
N VAL A 107 1.19 14.68 20.09
CA VAL A 107 2.36 15.37 20.66
C VAL A 107 1.97 16.61 21.49
N GLY A 108 0.91 17.31 21.09
CA GLY A 108 0.38 18.49 21.79
C GLY A 108 -0.69 18.13 22.81
#